data_AF-A0A7Y7PMB8-F1
#
_entry.id   AF-A0A7Y7PMB8-F1
#
_cell.length_a   1.000
_cell.length_b   1.000
_cell.length_c   1.000
_cell.angle_alpha   90.00
_cell.angle_beta   90.00
_cell.angle_gamma   90.00
#
_symmetry.space_group_name_H-M   'P 1'
#
loop_
_entity.id
_entity.type
_entity.pdbx_description
1 polymer ?
#
loop_
_entity_poly.entity_id
_entity_poly.type
_entity_poly.pdbx_seq_one_letter_code
_entity_poly.pdbx_strand_id
1 'polypeptide(L)'
;MLRSFVTWFSLLIMATALAACCGSTACECDDAFADAVGLEFSADITGTNPTGFRASEVDTVYLVRVPLDTTQRPLADTVQLVRSIARFSQPVIINNTTPFAQAGNRKLDAYSYQLYLAPARRATPTFRLTIDSVQLNTDFRAEGCCTCFENNRKLVYLNGNTTPLDRTDVAGNNALISVEIKR
;
A
#
# COMPACT_ATOMS: atom_id res chain seq x y z
N MET A 1 -31.61 -17.18 -46.11
CA MET A 1 -31.32 -15.82 -45.58
C MET A 1 -31.72 -15.65 -44.11
N LEU A 2 -32.81 -16.28 -43.62
CA LEU A 2 -33.27 -16.18 -42.22
C LEU A 2 -32.25 -16.64 -41.15
N ARG A 3 -31.44 -17.66 -41.45
CA ARG A 3 -30.42 -18.19 -40.51
C ARG A 3 -29.36 -17.17 -40.12
N SER A 4 -28.93 -16.31 -41.05
CA SER A 4 -27.91 -15.28 -40.79
C SER A 4 -28.45 -14.22 -39.83
N PHE A 5 -29.67 -13.75 -40.08
CA PHE A 5 -30.30 -12.70 -39.28
C PHE A 5 -30.49 -13.10 -37.81
N VAL A 6 -30.90 -14.35 -37.56
CA VAL A 6 -31.05 -14.87 -36.19
C VAL A 6 -29.70 -14.96 -35.47
N THR A 7 -28.64 -15.44 -36.11
CA THR A 7 -27.30 -15.48 -35.50
C THR A 7 -26.74 -14.09 -35.18
N TRP A 8 -26.92 -13.11 -36.07
CA TRP A 8 -26.48 -11.73 -35.81
C TRP A 8 -27.27 -11.10 -34.66
N PHE A 9 -28.58 -11.36 -34.58
CA PHE A 9 -29.42 -10.86 -33.49
C PHE A 9 -29.06 -11.52 -32.14
N SER A 10 -28.79 -12.83 -32.12
CA SER A 10 -28.32 -13.53 -30.92
C SER A 10 -26.97 -13.01 -30.42
N LEU A 11 -26.02 -12.75 -31.33
CA LEU A 11 -24.72 -12.16 -30.97
C LEU A 11 -24.88 -10.75 -30.39
N LEU A 12 -25.77 -9.93 -30.96
CA LEU A 12 -26.04 -8.58 -30.49
C LEU A 12 -26.68 -8.58 -29.09
N ILE A 13 -27.66 -9.47 -28.85
CA ILE A 13 -28.28 -9.63 -27.52
C ILE A 13 -27.26 -10.11 -26.49
N MET A 14 -26.38 -11.05 -26.86
CA MET A 14 -25.38 -11.56 -25.93
C MET A 14 -24.34 -10.50 -25.57
N ALA A 15 -23.90 -9.69 -26.54
CA ALA A 15 -22.99 -8.58 -26.32
C ALA A 15 -23.61 -7.47 -25.44
N THR A 16 -24.89 -7.12 -25.64
CA THR A 16 -25.57 -6.11 -24.82
C THR A 16 -25.87 -6.61 -23.41
N ALA A 17 -26.19 -7.90 -23.23
CA ALA A 17 -26.37 -8.49 -21.91
C ALA A 17 -25.06 -8.53 -21.10
N LEU A 18 -23.92 -8.85 -21.73
CA LEU A 18 -22.60 -8.80 -21.11
C LEU A 18 -22.18 -7.36 -20.75
N ALA A 19 -22.40 -6.42 -21.67
CA ALA A 19 -22.12 -5.01 -21.43
C ALA A 19 -23.01 -4.41 -20.33
N ALA A 20 -24.28 -4.85 -20.22
CA ALA A 20 -25.17 -4.44 -19.14
C ALA A 20 -24.73 -5.00 -17.78
N CYS A 21 -24.25 -6.25 -17.73
CA CYS A 21 -23.79 -6.87 -16.49
C CYS A 21 -22.54 -6.18 -15.91
N CYS A 22 -21.63 -5.71 -16.77
CA CYS A 22 -20.40 -5.03 -16.33
C CYS A 22 -20.45 -3.50 -16.41
N GLY A 23 -21.48 -2.91 -17.02
CA GLY A 23 -21.62 -1.47 -17.23
C GLY A 23 -22.67 -0.79 -16.34
N SER A 24 -23.56 -1.55 -15.69
CA SER A 24 -24.64 -0.98 -14.84
C SER A 24 -24.27 -0.82 -13.36
N THR A 25 -23.13 -1.35 -12.94
CA THR A 25 -22.60 -1.13 -11.58
C THR A 25 -21.29 -0.37 -11.74
N ALA A 26 -21.26 0.89 -11.30
CA ALA A 26 -19.98 1.52 -11.05
C ALA A 26 -19.33 0.67 -9.95
N CYS A 27 -18.18 0.06 -10.23
CA CYS A 27 -17.41 -0.64 -9.20
C CYS A 27 -16.86 0.42 -8.24
N GLU A 28 -17.66 0.85 -7.29
CA GLU A 28 -17.28 1.75 -6.21
C GLU A 28 -16.64 0.92 -5.09
N CYS A 29 -15.57 0.20 -5.44
CA CYS A 29 -14.70 -0.40 -4.45
C CYS A 29 -13.81 0.72 -3.91
N ASP A 30 -14.15 1.29 -2.77
CA ASP A 30 -13.22 2.14 -2.03
C ASP A 30 -12.18 1.22 -1.36
N ASP A 31 -11.16 0.77 -2.10
CA ASP A 31 -10.13 -0.17 -1.62
C ASP A 31 -8.68 0.37 -1.74
N ALA A 32 -8.55 1.67 -2.04
CA ALA A 32 -7.27 2.36 -2.24
C ALA A 32 -6.21 2.15 -1.13
N PHE A 33 -6.63 1.97 0.13
CA PHE A 33 -5.72 1.76 1.26
C PHE A 33 -5.89 0.40 1.94
N ALA A 34 -6.66 -0.51 1.35
CA ALA A 34 -6.92 -1.82 1.91
C ALA A 34 -5.57 -2.52 2.12
N ASP A 35 -4.74 -2.55 1.07
CA ASP A 35 -3.39 -3.13 1.07
C ASP A 35 -2.29 -2.09 1.33
N ALA A 36 -2.57 -1.01 2.06
CA ALA A 36 -1.59 0.05 2.32
C ALA A 36 -1.18 0.17 3.80
N VAL A 37 0.10 0.47 4.03
CA VAL A 37 0.64 0.89 5.33
C VAL A 37 1.08 2.34 5.20
N GLY A 38 0.52 3.20 6.05
CA GLY A 38 0.93 4.59 6.19
C GLY A 38 2.04 4.71 7.23
N LEU A 39 3.06 5.50 6.96
CA LEU A 39 4.15 5.81 7.87
C LEU A 39 4.19 7.31 8.12
N GLU A 40 3.78 7.74 9.30
CA GLU A 40 3.63 9.15 9.64
C GLU A 40 4.71 9.58 10.62
N PHE A 41 5.51 10.59 10.27
CA PHE A 41 6.56 11.08 11.16
C PHE A 41 5.95 12.01 12.19
N SER A 42 6.20 11.73 13.47
CA SER A 42 5.70 12.57 14.56
C SER A 42 6.29 13.99 14.46
N ALA A 43 5.45 15.00 14.66
CA ALA A 43 5.83 16.41 14.66
C ALA A 43 6.16 16.93 16.08
N ASP A 44 6.09 16.07 17.11
CA ASP A 44 6.26 16.47 18.50
C ASP A 44 7.71 16.80 18.85
N ILE A 45 8.09 18.05 18.54
CA ILE A 45 9.40 18.64 18.84
C ILE A 45 9.35 19.56 20.07
N THR A 46 8.18 19.75 20.68
CA THR A 46 7.96 20.72 21.76
C THR A 46 7.54 20.09 23.09
N GLY A 47 7.22 18.80 23.12
CA GLY A 47 6.89 18.08 24.35
C GLY A 47 8.07 18.01 25.34
N THR A 48 7.78 17.59 26.58
CA THR A 48 8.78 17.45 27.65
C THR A 48 9.90 16.47 27.29
N ASN A 49 9.59 15.46 26.48
CA ASN A 49 10.53 14.54 25.86
C ASN A 49 10.23 14.50 24.35
N PRO A 50 10.81 15.40 23.54
CA PRO A 50 10.48 15.49 22.13
C PRO A 50 10.92 14.21 21.40
N THR A 51 9.98 13.56 20.75
CA THR A 51 10.20 12.32 19.98
C THR A 51 9.93 12.50 18.49
N GLY A 52 9.55 13.70 18.08
CA GLY A 52 9.26 14.06 16.70
C GLY A 52 10.49 14.44 15.88
N PHE A 53 10.23 14.65 14.60
CA PHE A 53 11.20 15.04 13.59
C PHE A 53 10.97 16.49 13.15
N ARG A 54 12.03 17.18 12.74
CA ARG A 54 11.92 18.44 12.01
C ARG A 54 11.66 18.14 10.53
N ALA A 55 10.97 19.05 9.84
CA ALA A 55 10.72 18.91 8.40
C ALA A 55 12.00 18.74 7.58
N SER A 56 13.10 19.39 7.96
CA SER A 56 14.41 19.25 7.33
C SER A 56 15.09 17.90 7.58
N GLU A 57 14.69 17.15 8.60
CA GLU A 57 15.24 15.82 8.88
C GLU A 57 14.55 14.73 8.03
N VAL A 58 13.36 15.03 7.49
CA VAL A 58 12.50 14.10 6.72
C VAL A 58 12.31 14.59 5.28
N ASP A 59 13.18 15.48 4.81
CA ASP A 59 13.15 16.01 3.45
C ASP A 59 13.46 14.93 2.41
N THR A 60 14.32 13.98 2.77
CA THR A 60 14.76 12.87 1.95
C THR A 60 14.57 11.56 2.70
N VAL A 61 13.55 10.82 2.28
CA VAL A 61 13.26 9.48 2.80
C VAL A 61 13.68 8.45 1.77
N TYR A 62 14.51 7.50 2.17
CA TYR A 62 14.82 6.34 1.35
C TYR A 62 14.01 5.15 1.85
N LEU A 63 13.34 4.49 0.92
CA LEU A 63 12.64 3.24 1.17
C LEU A 63 13.29 2.13 0.36
N VAL A 64 13.65 1.05 1.04
CA VAL A 64 14.19 -0.17 0.42
C VAL A 64 13.17 -1.28 0.60
N ARG A 65 12.79 -1.94 -0.49
CA ARG A 65 11.92 -3.12 -0.47
C ARG A 65 12.76 -4.35 -0.74
N VAL A 66 12.72 -5.33 0.16
CA VAL A 66 13.48 -6.58 0.06
C VAL A 66 12.51 -7.75 0.07
N PRO A 67 12.49 -8.63 -0.94
CA PRO A 67 11.65 -9.81 -0.90
C PRO A 67 12.01 -10.71 0.29
N LEU A 68 11.01 -11.25 0.97
CA LEU A 68 11.22 -12.19 2.08
C LEU A 68 11.82 -13.51 1.56
N ASP A 69 11.35 -13.97 0.39
CA ASP A 69 11.99 -15.04 -0.36
C ASP A 69 13.13 -14.48 -1.23
N THR A 70 14.35 -14.62 -0.73
CA THR A 70 15.57 -14.15 -1.39
C THR A 70 16.08 -15.09 -2.49
N THR A 71 15.47 -16.28 -2.65
CA THR A 71 15.92 -17.26 -3.65
C THR A 71 15.49 -16.90 -5.07
N GLN A 72 14.49 -16.03 -5.22
CA GLN A 72 13.90 -15.65 -6.49
C GLN A 72 13.98 -14.13 -6.74
N ARG A 73 14.29 -13.75 -7.99
CA ARG A 73 14.20 -12.36 -8.45
C ARG A 73 12.76 -11.81 -8.28
N PRO A 74 12.58 -10.48 -8.11
CA PRO A 74 13.58 -9.41 -8.14
C PRO A 74 14.46 -9.34 -6.89
N LEU A 75 15.62 -8.66 -7.00
CA LEU A 75 16.45 -8.28 -5.86
C LEU A 75 15.83 -7.08 -5.12
N ALA A 76 16.47 -6.63 -4.05
CA ALA A 76 16.07 -5.43 -3.33
C ALA A 76 15.98 -4.21 -4.25
N ASP A 77 14.91 -3.43 -4.07
CA ASP A 77 14.65 -2.19 -4.80
C ASP A 77 14.73 -0.99 -3.84
N THR A 78 15.11 0.18 -4.33
CA THR A 78 15.21 1.40 -3.52
C THR A 78 14.51 2.55 -4.22
N VAL A 79 13.59 3.21 -3.53
CA VAL A 79 12.99 4.47 -3.96
C VAL A 79 13.45 5.58 -3.04
N GLN A 80 13.72 6.75 -3.63
CA GLN A 80 13.96 7.99 -2.92
C GLN A 80 12.70 8.86 -3.00
N LEU A 81 12.21 9.29 -1.85
CA LEU A 81 11.10 10.21 -1.72
C LEU A 81 11.65 11.55 -1.25
N VAL A 82 11.65 12.54 -2.14
CA VAL A 82 11.97 13.93 -1.80
C VAL A 82 10.67 14.65 -1.45
N ARG A 83 10.61 15.23 -0.26
CA ARG A 83 9.40 15.78 0.34
C ARG A 83 9.60 17.27 0.58
N SER A 84 8.58 18.06 0.26
CA SER A 84 8.57 19.48 0.64
C SER A 84 8.14 19.63 2.10
N ILE A 85 8.51 20.74 2.72
CA ILE A 85 8.13 21.09 4.10
C ILE A 85 6.60 21.03 4.27
N ALA A 86 5.84 21.50 3.28
CA ALA A 86 4.37 21.47 3.30
C ALA A 86 3.78 20.05 3.32
N ARG A 87 4.54 19.03 2.91
CA ARG A 87 4.11 17.62 2.90
C ARG A 87 4.67 16.83 4.07
N PHE A 88 5.32 17.46 5.04
CA PHE A 88 5.95 16.79 6.18
C PHE A 88 4.98 15.88 6.96
N SER A 89 3.78 16.37 7.25
CA SER A 89 2.74 15.64 7.98
C SER A 89 2.03 14.56 7.17
N GLN A 90 2.25 14.49 5.85
CA GLN A 90 1.62 13.42 5.05
C GLN A 90 2.27 12.08 5.40
N PRO A 91 1.52 10.98 5.43
CA PRO A 91 2.13 9.67 5.60
C PRO A 91 2.92 9.26 4.35
N VAL A 92 4.05 8.58 4.54
CA VAL A 92 4.67 7.80 3.46
C VAL A 92 3.83 6.54 3.30
N ILE A 93 3.23 6.38 2.13
CA ILE A 93 2.33 5.27 1.83
C ILE A 93 3.12 4.15 1.15
N ILE A 94 2.99 2.94 1.68
CA ILE A 94 3.54 1.72 1.10
C ILE A 94 2.38 0.77 0.82
N ASN A 95 2.21 0.36 -0.44
CA ASN A 95 1.24 -0.63 -0.88
C ASN A 95 1.84 -1.50 -2.00
N ASN A 96 0.99 -2.24 -2.72
CA ASN A 96 1.42 -3.12 -3.80
C ASN A 96 2.10 -2.40 -5.00
N THR A 97 1.74 -1.14 -5.26
CA THR A 97 2.13 -0.37 -6.46
C THR A 97 2.80 0.98 -6.17
N THR A 98 2.92 1.37 -4.90
CA THR A 98 3.43 2.66 -4.43
C THR A 98 4.25 2.46 -3.16
N PRO A 99 5.43 3.09 -3.05
CA PRO A 99 6.09 3.89 -4.07
C PRO A 99 6.81 3.04 -5.12
N PHE A 100 6.80 1.71 -4.95
CA PHE A 100 7.44 0.77 -5.87
C PHE A 100 6.44 0.23 -6.88
N ALA A 101 6.87 0.08 -8.13
CA ALA A 101 6.10 -0.66 -9.11
C ALA A 101 5.83 -2.11 -8.64
N GLN A 102 4.67 -2.65 -9.04
CA GLN A 102 4.30 -4.03 -8.77
C GLN A 102 5.25 -4.98 -9.51
N ALA A 103 5.77 -5.98 -8.79
CA ALA A 103 6.66 -7.00 -9.34
C ALA A 103 5.94 -8.36 -9.38
N GLY A 104 5.34 -8.65 -10.53
CA GLY A 104 4.55 -9.87 -10.74
C GLY A 104 3.35 -9.96 -9.80
N ASN A 105 3.13 -11.14 -9.20
CA ASN A 105 1.98 -11.40 -8.33
C ASN A 105 2.27 -11.18 -6.84
N ARG A 106 3.45 -10.67 -6.49
CA ARG A 106 3.83 -10.43 -5.09
C ARG A 106 3.13 -9.18 -4.55
N LYS A 107 2.49 -9.32 -3.39
CA LYS A 107 1.81 -8.25 -2.66
C LYS A 107 2.69 -7.69 -1.53
N LEU A 108 2.17 -6.71 -0.79
CA LEU A 108 2.84 -6.02 0.31
C LEU A 108 3.45 -6.98 1.35
N ASP A 109 2.76 -8.07 1.67
CA ASP A 109 3.15 -9.09 2.65
C ASP A 109 4.33 -9.98 2.22
N ALA A 110 4.70 -9.96 0.93
CA ALA A 110 5.82 -10.73 0.39
C ALA A 110 7.19 -10.06 0.59
N TYR A 111 7.24 -8.90 1.23
CA TYR A 111 8.43 -8.08 1.38
C TYR A 111 8.66 -7.60 2.81
N SER A 112 9.94 -7.36 3.15
CA SER A 112 10.33 -6.46 4.21
C SER A 112 10.68 -5.09 3.63
N TYR A 113 10.54 -4.06 4.46
CA TYR A 113 10.79 -2.67 4.07
C TYR A 113 11.74 -2.00 5.04
N GLN A 114 12.74 -1.32 4.53
CA GLN A 114 13.64 -0.49 5.34
C GLN A 114 13.42 0.97 4.96
N LEU A 115 12.97 1.76 5.90
CA LEU A 115 12.91 3.21 5.80
C LEU A 115 14.14 3.78 6.49
N TYR A 116 14.84 4.70 5.83
CA TYR A 116 15.91 5.45 6.47
C TYR A 116 15.97 6.90 5.99
N LEU A 117 16.44 7.76 6.89
CA LEU A 117 16.64 9.18 6.63
C LEU A 117 18.13 9.42 6.43
N ALA A 118 18.49 10.07 5.32
CA ALA A 118 19.87 10.41 5.00
C ALA A 118 19.90 11.58 4.01
N PRO A 119 20.92 12.46 4.08
CA PRO A 119 21.05 13.56 3.12
C PRO A 119 21.41 13.09 1.70
N ALA A 120 21.95 11.87 1.56
CA ALA A 120 22.23 11.24 0.28
C ALA A 120 22.21 9.71 0.42
N ARG A 121 21.95 8.99 -0.67
CA ARG A 121 21.79 7.51 -0.70
C ARG A 121 22.97 6.72 -0.08
N ARG A 122 24.19 7.25 -0.17
CA ARG A 122 25.41 6.61 0.37
C ARG A 122 25.90 7.25 1.68
N ALA A 123 25.20 8.25 2.20
CA ALA A 123 25.55 8.88 3.47
C ALA A 123 25.13 7.99 4.65
N THR A 124 25.74 8.20 5.81
CA THR A 124 25.34 7.55 7.06
C THR A 124 23.91 7.95 7.41
N PRO A 125 22.97 7.01 7.59
CA PRO A 125 21.61 7.34 7.97
C PRO A 125 21.51 7.94 9.36
N THR A 126 20.69 8.96 9.52
CA THR A 126 20.38 9.60 10.82
C THR A 126 19.27 8.88 11.56
N PHE A 127 18.45 8.10 10.86
CA PHE A 127 17.37 7.31 11.41
C PHE A 127 17.12 6.08 10.53
N ARG A 128 16.67 4.98 11.14
CA ARG A 128 16.27 3.75 10.45
C ARG A 128 15.04 3.16 11.12
N LEU A 129 14.13 2.64 10.31
CA LEU A 129 12.98 1.84 10.70
C LEU A 129 12.92 0.64 9.75
N THR A 130 12.71 -0.54 10.30
CA THR A 130 12.47 -1.76 9.52
C THR A 130 11.03 -2.22 9.77
N ILE A 131 10.30 -2.45 8.68
CA ILE A 131 9.09 -3.25 8.67
C ILE A 131 9.52 -4.66 8.29
N ASP A 132 9.54 -5.57 9.25
CA ASP A 132 10.04 -6.94 9.03
C ASP A 132 9.07 -7.73 8.16
N SER A 133 7.78 -7.56 8.42
CA SER A 133 6.71 -8.15 7.63
C SER A 133 5.40 -7.40 7.84
N VAL A 134 4.51 -7.52 6.88
CA VAL A 134 3.10 -7.12 7.02
C VAL A 134 2.27 -8.38 6.85
N GLN A 135 1.31 -8.61 7.75
CA GLN A 135 0.31 -9.66 7.58
C GLN A 135 -1.01 -9.02 7.22
N LEU A 136 -1.54 -9.41 6.07
CA LEU A 136 -2.84 -8.99 5.57
C LEU A 136 -3.78 -10.19 5.59
N ASN A 137 -4.98 -10.00 6.12
CA ASN A 137 -6.09 -10.91 5.90
C ASN A 137 -7.13 -10.19 5.06
N THR A 138 -7.22 -10.58 3.80
CA THR A 138 -8.06 -9.92 2.80
C THR A 138 -9.19 -10.85 2.39
N ASP A 139 -10.41 -10.35 2.48
CA ASP A 139 -11.57 -11.00 1.91
C ASP A 139 -11.77 -10.53 0.48
N PHE A 140 -11.98 -11.50 -0.41
CA PHE A 140 -12.35 -11.25 -1.78
C PHE A 140 -13.87 -11.24 -1.89
N ARG A 141 -14.43 -10.10 -2.29
CA ARG A 141 -15.85 -9.98 -2.59
C ARG A 141 -16.03 -9.78 -4.08
N ALA A 142 -16.74 -10.72 -4.70
CA ALA A 142 -17.17 -10.61 -6.09
C ALA A 142 -18.68 -10.40 -6.15
N GLU A 143 -19.09 -9.22 -6.63
CA GLU A 143 -20.48 -8.89 -6.87
C GLU A 143 -20.64 -8.54 -8.35
N GLY A 144 -21.22 -9.47 -9.12
CA GLY A 144 -21.34 -9.33 -10.57
C GLY A 144 -19.98 -9.31 -11.28
N CYS A 145 -19.69 -8.22 -12.02
CA CYS A 145 -18.41 -8.01 -12.68
C CYS A 145 -17.36 -7.28 -11.83
N CYS A 146 -17.70 -6.88 -10.60
CA CYS A 146 -16.79 -6.15 -9.72
C CYS A 146 -16.11 -7.11 -8.74
N THR A 147 -14.82 -6.90 -8.53
CA THR A 147 -14.05 -7.58 -7.48
C THR A 147 -13.49 -6.52 -6.54
N CYS A 148 -13.91 -6.54 -5.28
CA CYS A 148 -13.38 -5.66 -4.25
C CYS A 148 -12.54 -6.49 -3.26
N PHE A 149 -11.49 -5.86 -2.74
CA PHE A 149 -10.66 -6.41 -1.68
C PHE A 149 -10.92 -5.66 -0.38
N GLU A 150 -11.32 -6.39 0.66
CA GLU A 150 -11.56 -5.81 1.99
C GLU A 150 -10.56 -6.42 2.97
N ASN A 151 -9.75 -5.60 3.63
CA ASN A 151 -8.78 -6.10 4.60
C ASN A 151 -9.37 -6.11 6.00
N ASN A 152 -9.71 -7.31 6.47
CA ASN A 152 -10.26 -7.55 7.79
C ASN A 152 -9.21 -7.59 8.89
N ARG A 153 -7.93 -7.70 8.51
CA ARG A 153 -6.82 -7.61 9.46
C ARG A 153 -5.54 -7.11 8.80
N LYS A 154 -4.87 -6.16 9.44
CA LYS A 154 -3.57 -5.61 9.02
C LYS A 154 -2.63 -5.51 10.21
N LEU A 155 -1.63 -6.38 10.26
CA LEU A 155 -0.63 -6.41 11.31
C LEU A 155 0.73 -6.01 10.75
N VAL A 156 1.42 -5.08 11.43
CA VAL A 156 2.73 -4.58 11.00
C VAL A 156 3.78 -4.93 12.06
N TYR A 157 4.80 -5.69 11.67
CA TYR A 157 5.92 -6.07 12.53
C TYR A 157 7.09 -5.12 12.27
N LEU A 158 7.65 -4.55 13.34
CA LEU A 158 8.67 -3.50 13.24
C LEU A 158 9.93 -3.85 14.05
N ASN A 159 11.10 -3.55 13.49
CA ASN A 159 12.41 -3.61 14.15
C ASN A 159 12.69 -4.92 14.91
N GLY A 160 12.27 -6.06 14.37
CA GLY A 160 12.41 -7.38 14.98
C GLY A 160 11.48 -7.66 16.15
N ASN A 161 10.52 -6.77 16.43
CA ASN A 161 9.54 -6.98 17.50
C ASN A 161 8.55 -8.09 17.11
N THR A 162 8.35 -9.05 18.02
CA THR A 162 7.39 -10.15 17.84
C THR A 162 5.94 -9.73 18.05
N THR A 163 5.71 -8.57 18.69
CA THR A 163 4.38 -8.02 18.91
C THR A 163 4.06 -7.03 17.78
N PRO A 164 3.08 -7.34 16.92
CA PRO A 164 2.73 -6.45 15.82
C PRO A 164 1.93 -5.24 16.28
N LEU A 165 1.97 -4.19 15.47
CA LEU A 165 1.01 -3.10 15.53
C LEU A 165 -0.22 -3.48 14.71
N ASP A 166 -1.40 -3.48 15.33
CA ASP A 166 -2.66 -3.61 14.61
C ASP A 166 -3.01 -2.27 13.94
N ARG A 167 -3.14 -2.31 12.61
CA ARG A 167 -3.48 -1.18 11.74
C ARG A 167 -4.69 -1.50 10.88
N THR A 168 -5.55 -2.37 11.38
CA THR A 168 -6.84 -2.68 10.77
C THR A 168 -7.77 -1.47 10.90
N ASP A 169 -8.44 -1.09 9.80
CA ASP A 169 -9.53 -0.14 9.86
C ASP A 169 -10.79 -0.84 10.35
N VAL A 170 -11.05 -0.75 11.66
CA VAL A 170 -12.20 -1.37 12.30
C VAL A 170 -13.54 -0.83 11.80
N ALA A 171 -13.55 0.35 11.16
CA ALA A 171 -14.76 0.95 10.62
C ALA A 171 -15.10 0.42 9.20
N GLY A 172 -14.18 -0.30 8.56
CA GLY A 172 -14.38 -0.83 7.20
C GLY A 172 -14.51 0.26 6.13
N ASN A 173 -14.05 1.49 6.42
CA ASN A 173 -14.16 2.65 5.53
C ASN A 173 -12.91 2.82 4.65
N ASN A 174 -12.06 1.79 4.57
CA ASN A 174 -10.80 1.83 3.83
C ASN A 174 -9.89 3.01 4.22
N ALA A 175 -9.92 3.41 5.49
CA ALA A 175 -9.07 4.50 5.97
C ALA A 175 -7.59 4.07 6.04
N LEU A 176 -6.69 4.99 5.71
CA LEU A 176 -5.26 4.79 5.92
C LEU A 176 -4.93 4.94 7.42
N ILE A 177 -4.80 3.81 8.12
CA ILE A 177 -4.35 3.79 9.52
C ILE A 177 -2.82 3.79 9.55
N SER A 178 -2.23 4.95 9.84
CA SER A 178 -0.77 5.14 9.85
C SER A 178 -0.09 4.57 11.10
N VAL A 179 1.15 4.15 10.94
CA VAL A 179 2.11 3.93 12.02
C VAL A 179 2.82 5.26 12.29
N GLU A 180 2.66 5.79 13.51
CA GLU A 180 3.43 6.93 13.97
C GLU A 180 4.90 6.54 14.20
N ILE A 181 5.81 7.25 13.57
CA ILE A 181 7.26 7.09 13.67
C ILE A 181 7.80 8.15 14.63
N LYS A 182 8.55 7.69 15.62
CA LYS A 182 9.21 8.48 16.65
C LYS A 182 10.71 8.20 16.65
N ARG A 183 11.50 9.18 17.09
CA ARG A 183 12.95 9.05 17.28
C ARG A 183 13.30 8.18 18.49
#